data_AF-A0A836WZW7-F1
#
_entry.id   AF-A0A836WZW7-F1
#
_cell.length_a   1.000
_cell.length_b   1.000
_cell.length_c   1.000
_cell.angle_alpha   90.00
_cell.angle_beta   90.00
_cell.angle_gamma   90.00
#
_symmetry.space_group_name_H-M   'P 1'
#
loop_
_entity.id
_entity.type
_entity.pdbx_description
1 polymer ?
#
loop_
_entity_poly.entity_id
_entity_poly.type
_entity_poly.pdbx_seq_one_letter_code
_entity_poly.pdbx_strand_id
1 'polypeptide(L)' 'EAKAQWRLIDPVVKAWAKDRKPVHQYPAGNSDPEASKVIFDAEDQFWRYSISLGGGKPE' A
#
# COMPACT_ATOMS: atom_id res chain seq x y z
N GLU A 1 -16.78 -17.20 6.97
CA GLU A 1 -15.68 -16.21 6.86
C GLU A 1 -15.44 -15.73 5.43
N ALA A 2 -15.15 -16.62 4.48
CA ALA A 2 -14.88 -16.23 3.07
C ALA A 2 -15.94 -15.32 2.42
N LYS A 3 -17.24 -15.62 2.57
CA LYS A 3 -18.33 -14.79 2.01
C LYS A 3 -18.35 -13.36 2.55
N ALA A 4 -17.96 -13.15 3.81
CA ALA A 4 -17.91 -11.82 4.41
C ALA A 4 -16.72 -11.01 3.86
N GLN A 5 -15.57 -11.66 3.68
CA GLN A 5 -14.39 -11.02 3.07
C GLN A 5 -14.68 -10.57 1.64
N TRP A 6 -15.31 -11.42 0.83
CA TRP A 6 -15.64 -11.09 -0.56
C TRP A 6 -16.63 -9.92 -0.70
N ARG A 7 -17.53 -9.70 0.27
CA ARG A 7 -18.40 -8.50 0.28
C ARG A 7 -17.61 -7.19 0.32
N LEU A 8 -16.42 -7.19 0.94
CA LEU A 8 -15.54 -6.02 1.00
C LEU A 8 -14.64 -5.90 -0.24
N ILE A 9 -14.14 -7.02 -0.76
CA ILE A 9 -13.14 -7.05 -1.84
C ILE A 9 -13.79 -6.87 -3.24
N ASP A 10 -14.98 -7.44 -3.47
CA ASP A 10 -15.63 -7.41 -4.79
C ASP A 10 -15.80 -5.99 -5.38
N PRO A 11 -16.23 -4.97 -4.62
CA PRO A 11 -16.33 -3.61 -5.15
C PRO A 11 -14.97 -3.03 -5.60
N VAL A 12 -13.89 -3.31 -4.87
CA VAL A 12 -12.54 -2.84 -5.19
C VAL A 12 -12.06 -3.44 -6.51
N VAL A 13 -12.18 -4.76 -6.66
CA VAL A 13 -11.79 -5.47 -7.88
C VAL A 13 -12.59 -4.97 -9.09
N LYS A 14 -13.90 -4.77 -8.93
CA LYS A 14 -14.77 -4.24 -10.00
C LYS A 14 -14.40 -2.81 -10.41
N ALA A 15 -13.99 -1.97 -9.47
CA ALA A 15 -13.54 -0.61 -9.76
C ALA A 15 -12.20 -0.63 -10.52
N TRP A 16 -11.23 -1.40 -10.04
CA TRP A 16 -9.92 -1.54 -10.69
C TRP A 16 -9.99 -2.15 -12.08
N ALA A 17 -10.91 -3.09 -12.33
CA ALA A 17 -11.09 -3.67 -13.67
C ALA A 17 -11.56 -2.63 -14.72
N LYS A 18 -12.22 -1.55 -14.28
CA LYS A 18 -12.70 -0.46 -15.13
C LYS A 18 -11.66 0.66 -15.29
N ASP A 19 -10.82 0.87 -14.28
CA ASP A 19 -9.75 1.86 -14.34
C ASP A 19 -8.56 1.32 -15.16
N ARG A 20 -8.23 2.02 -16.25
CA ARG A 20 -7.13 1.64 -17.15
C ARG A 20 -5.87 2.45 -16.90
N LYS A 21 -5.85 3.30 -15.86
CA LYS A 21 -4.65 4.02 -15.46
C LYS A 21 -3.55 3.03 -15.07
N PRO A 22 -2.28 3.35 -15.36
CA PRO A 22 -1.16 2.55 -14.89
C PRO A 22 -1.15 2.44 -13.36
N VAL A 23 -0.78 1.26 -12.87
CA VAL A 23 -0.56 1.05 -11.43
C VAL A 23 0.70 1.79 -11.01
N HIS A 24 0.69 2.36 -9.80
CA HIS A 24 1.86 2.98 -9.20
C HIS A 24 3.04 2.01 -9.17
N GLN A 25 4.23 2.52 -9.49
CA GLN A 25 5.46 1.74 -9.52
C GLN A 25 6.41 2.22 -8.43
N TYR A 26 7.37 1.38 -8.09
CA TYR A 26 8.45 1.68 -7.17
C TYR A 26 9.74 0.99 -7.65
N PRO A 27 10.93 1.54 -7.32
CA PRO A 27 12.20 0.91 -7.64
C PRO A 27 12.34 -0.46 -6.99
N ALA A 28 13.01 -1.40 -7.68
CA ALA A 28 13.33 -2.68 -7.08
C ALA A 28 14.21 -2.51 -5.83
N GLY A 29 13.84 -3.17 -4.73
CA GLY A 29 14.51 -3.03 -3.44
C GLY A 29 13.83 -2.04 -2.47
N ASN A 30 12.93 -1.19 -2.96
CA ASN A 30 12.08 -0.37 -2.09
C ASN A 30 10.89 -1.18 -1.56
N SER A 31 10.29 -0.69 -0.48
CA SER A 31 9.19 -1.37 0.20
C SER A 31 7.81 -1.05 -0.40
N ASP A 32 7.64 0.14 -0.95
CA ASP A 32 6.36 0.66 -1.44
C ASP A 32 6.55 1.88 -2.37
N PRO A 33 5.54 2.24 -3.19
CA PRO A 33 5.55 3.48 -3.98
C PRO A 33 5.24 4.70 -3.13
N GLU A 34 5.77 5.87 -3.49
CA GLU A 34 5.45 7.16 -2.82
C GLU A 34 3.95 7.42 -2.66
N ALA A 35 3.16 6.97 -3.63
CA ALA A 35 1.70 7.11 -3.62
C ALA A 35 1.01 6.33 -2.48
N SER A 36 1.70 5.38 -1.82
CA SER A 36 1.17 4.63 -0.68
C SER A 36 0.86 5.52 0.52
N LYS A 37 1.51 6.69 0.63
CA LYS A 37 1.38 7.62 1.77
C LYS A 37 -0.06 8.05 2.02
N VAL A 38 -0.92 8.02 0.99
CA VAL A 38 -2.37 8.30 1.08
C VAL A 38 -3.15 7.32 1.96
N ILE A 39 -2.58 6.14 2.24
CA ILE A 39 -3.23 5.11 3.08
C ILE A 39 -3.23 5.54 4.56
N PHE A 40 -2.28 6.40 4.95
CA PHE A 40 -2.15 6.88 6.31
C PHE A 40 -3.04 8.10 6.57
N ASP A 41 -3.56 8.18 7.79
CA ASP A 41 -4.45 9.27 8.21
C ASP A 41 -3.66 10.53 8.62
N ALA A 42 -2.42 10.34 9.08
CA ALA A 42 -1.52 11.41 9.52
C ALA A 42 -0.12 11.27 8.88
N GLU A 43 0.57 12.39 8.71
CA GLU A 43 1.89 12.46 8.06
C GLU A 43 2.99 11.74 8.84
N ASP A 44 2.81 11.54 10.15
CA ASP A 44 3.75 10.85 11.03
C ASP A 44 3.53 9.32 11.09
N GLN A 45 2.56 8.80 10.35
CA GLN A 45 2.31 7.37 10.22
C GLN A 45 3.07 6.82 9.01
N PHE A 46 3.71 5.67 9.22
CA PHE A 46 4.49 5.00 8.20
C PHE A 46 4.49 3.49 8.42
N TRP A 47 4.80 2.73 7.37
CA TRP A 47 4.96 1.29 7.46
C TRP A 47 6.06 0.94 8.46
N ARG A 48 5.77 0.00 9.38
CA ARG A 48 6.80 -0.54 10.26
C ARG A 48 7.69 -1.50 9.48
N TYR A 49 8.93 -1.10 9.23
CA TYR A 49 9.96 -2.01 8.72
C TYR A 49 10.52 -2.83 9.87
N SER A 50 10.50 -4.17 9.77
CA SER A 50 10.99 -5.04 10.83
C SER A 50 12.52 -4.95 10.95
N ILE A 51 12.98 -4.43 12.08
CA ILE A 51 14.36 -4.40 12.61
C ILE A 51 15.38 -3.68 11.71
N SER A 52 15.57 -2.39 11.97
CA SER A 52 16.85 -1.72 11.70
C SER A 52 17.89 -2.23 12.71
N LEU A 53 18.78 -3.14 12.31
CA LEU A 53 20.03 -3.34 13.04
C LEU A 53 20.94 -2.14 12.73
N GLY A 54 20.63 -0.99 13.34
CA GLY A 54 21.38 0.25 13.17
C GLY A 54 20.70 1.28 12.27
N GLY A 55 19.87 2.13 12.89
CA GLY A 55 19.85 3.57 12.62
C GLY A 55 19.69 4.09 11.19
N GLY A 56 19.10 3.36 10.26
CA GLY A 56 18.68 3.93 8.97
C GLY A 56 17.39 4.72 9.16
N LYS A 57 17.47 6.06 9.13
CA LYS A 57 16.29 6.91 8.95
C LYS A 57 15.60 6.51 7.64
N PRO A 58 14.27 6.36 7.60
CA PRO A 58 13.58 6.39 6.31
C PRO A 58 13.83 7.76 5.68
N GLU A 59 14.26 7.77 4.41
CA GLU A 59 14.28 8.98 3.57
C GLU A 59 12.86 9.51 3.33
#